data_AF-A0A9D4WMS2-F1
#
_entry.id   AF-A0A9D4WMS2-F1
#
_cell.length_a   1.000
_cell.length_b   1.000
_cell.length_c   1.000
_cell.angle_alpha   90.00
_cell.angle_beta   90.00
_cell.angle_gamma   90.00
#
_symmetry.space_group_name_H-M   'P 1'
#
loop_
_entity.id
_entity.type
_entity.pdbx_description
1 polymer ?
#
loop_
_entity_poly.entity_id
_entity_poly.type
_entity_poly.pdbx_seq_one_letter_code
_entity_poly.pdbx_strand_id
1 'polypeptide(L)'
;MFKGRRRSMTLTCFYHFTHSNSTSLTHHNYNSLITPTFSSTLHNHKPLFHLFQGILRPTIRSFSTTFTSSCKAMANFDSDSVTYLKQQEAAEIDETLMGPLGFSVDQLMELAGLSVATSIYEVYKPGEYSRVLVVCGPGNNGGDGLVAARHLHHFGYKPFVCYPKRTPKPLYAGLVTQLEALSIPFLSVEDLPSDISKDFHILLDAMFGFSFHGSPRPPFDDLIQRLVSLSSHNQSGQKRPVIVSVDIPSGWHVEEGAVNDIGIKPDMLISLTAPKLCAKKFGGPHHFLGGRFVPPAIAEKYKLILPPYPGTSTCVRIGKPPQIDISALRENYISPEFLEDQVEANPFNQFRKWFDDALAASLKEPNAMALSTAGKDGKPSSRIVLLKGFDKDGFVWFTNYESQKGRALSENPHASILFYWDGLIRQVRVEGYVQKISEEESEQYFHSRPRGSQIGAIVSKQSSVVPGRHVLHEQYKELEQKYADGSLIPKPKNWGGFRLTPHLFEFWQGQQSRLHDRLRYVPHEIDGQKLWKIERLAP
;
A
#
# COMPACT_ATOMS: atom_id res chain seq x y z
N MET A 1 10.79 16.13 72.08
CA MET A 1 11.02 15.42 73.36
C MET A 1 10.58 13.96 73.22
N PHE A 2 10.87 13.05 74.16
CA PHE A 2 10.81 11.59 73.95
C PHE A 2 9.46 10.91 74.26
N LYS A 3 9.16 9.84 73.48
CA LYS A 3 8.38 8.61 73.80
C LYS A 3 6.88 8.69 74.19
N GLY A 4 6.07 7.91 73.47
CA GLY A 4 4.73 7.44 73.86
C GLY A 4 4.26 6.22 73.03
N ARG A 5 4.39 5.00 73.56
CA ARG A 5 3.88 3.71 73.01
C ARG A 5 2.63 3.28 73.82
N ARG A 6 1.70 2.38 73.44
CA ARG A 6 1.43 1.49 72.27
C ARG A 6 0.00 0.91 72.46
N ARG A 7 -0.70 0.51 71.36
CA ARG A 7 -1.76 -0.55 71.20
C ARG A 7 -2.63 -0.15 69.99
N SER A 8 -2.71 -0.78 68.81
CA SER A 8 -2.28 -2.08 68.22
C SER A 8 -3.33 -3.20 68.21
N MET A 9 -4.00 -3.39 67.07
CA MET A 9 -4.72 -4.56 66.50
C MET A 9 -5.71 -4.04 65.42
N THR A 10 -6.03 -4.65 64.26
CA THR A 10 -5.53 -5.76 63.39
C THR A 10 -6.36 -5.68 62.07
N LEU A 11 -6.10 -6.27 60.88
CA LEU A 11 -5.07 -7.13 60.23
C LEU A 11 -5.30 -6.93 58.69
N THR A 12 -4.33 -6.52 57.84
CA THR A 12 -3.59 -7.33 56.81
C THR A 12 -4.50 -7.99 55.72
N CYS A 13 -4.19 -8.08 54.41
CA CYS A 13 -2.90 -8.11 53.72
C CYS A 13 -2.89 -7.52 52.27
N PHE A 14 -1.72 -7.06 51.85
CA PHE A 14 -1.24 -6.93 50.45
C PHE A 14 0.24 -7.36 50.48
N TYR A 15 0.75 -8.13 49.51
CA TYR A 15 2.21 -8.24 49.31
C TYR A 15 2.62 -8.70 47.90
N HIS A 16 3.64 -8.01 47.35
CA HIS A 16 4.52 -8.51 46.28
C HIS A 16 5.50 -9.57 46.81
N PHE A 17 6.22 -10.27 45.93
CA PHE A 17 7.59 -10.71 46.21
C PHE A 17 8.46 -10.76 44.95
N THR A 18 9.78 -10.65 45.12
CA THR A 18 10.82 -10.73 44.08
C THR A 18 12.02 -11.60 44.53
N HIS A 19 12.70 -12.19 43.54
CA HIS A 19 13.97 -12.96 43.49
C HIS A 19 14.79 -13.36 44.75
N SER A 20 15.38 -14.57 44.68
CA SER A 20 16.64 -14.95 45.35
C SER A 20 17.37 -16.11 44.61
N ASN A 21 18.68 -16.31 44.86
CA ASN A 21 19.65 -17.03 43.99
C ASN A 21 20.63 -17.93 44.78
N SER A 22 21.43 -18.89 44.23
CA SER A 22 21.36 -19.73 43.01
C SER A 22 22.60 -20.68 42.92
N THR A 23 22.44 -22.01 42.85
CA THR A 23 23.57 -23.01 42.77
C THR A 23 23.10 -24.37 42.20
N SER A 24 23.89 -25.23 41.52
CA SER A 24 25.15 -25.12 40.75
C SER A 24 25.58 -26.51 40.19
N LEU A 25 26.22 -26.57 38.99
CA LEU A 25 26.95 -27.73 38.41
C LEU A 25 26.09 -28.97 37.98
N THR A 26 26.43 -29.82 36.99
CA THR A 26 27.65 -30.04 36.15
C THR A 26 27.29 -30.37 34.67
N HIS A 27 28.29 -30.43 33.77
CA HIS A 27 28.16 -30.71 32.31
C HIS A 27 27.87 -32.18 31.92
N HIS A 28 27.22 -32.38 30.76
CA HIS A 28 27.82 -33.08 29.59
C HIS A 28 27.09 -32.77 28.27
N ASN A 29 27.73 -33.07 27.12
CA ASN A 29 27.26 -32.76 25.77
C ASN A 29 26.40 -33.89 25.17
N TYR A 30 25.55 -33.59 24.16
CA TYR A 30 25.50 -34.35 22.90
C TYR A 30 24.81 -33.57 21.77
N ASN A 31 25.25 -33.79 20.52
CA ASN A 31 24.62 -33.26 19.30
C ASN A 31 23.62 -34.28 18.72
N SER A 32 22.51 -33.80 18.13
CA SER A 32 22.05 -34.23 16.78
C SER A 32 20.83 -33.44 16.29
N LEU A 33 20.67 -33.38 14.96
CA LEU A 33 19.52 -32.81 14.24
C LEU A 33 18.61 -33.96 13.75
N ILE A 34 17.30 -33.74 13.71
CA ILE A 34 16.38 -34.60 12.92
C ILE A 34 15.38 -33.73 12.17
N THR A 35 15.41 -33.84 10.83
CA THR A 35 14.35 -33.43 9.91
C THR A 35 13.89 -34.65 9.12
N PRO A 36 12.59 -34.97 9.05
CA PRO A 36 12.13 -36.19 8.37
C PRO A 36 11.99 -35.99 6.85
N THR A 37 12.70 -36.81 6.09
CA THR A 37 12.40 -37.08 4.67
C THR A 37 11.84 -38.48 4.54
N PHE A 38 10.76 -38.66 3.79
CA PHE A 38 10.22 -39.99 3.45
C PHE A 38 10.59 -40.36 2.02
N SER A 39 11.13 -41.56 1.85
CA SER A 39 11.62 -42.09 0.56
C SER A 39 10.66 -43.14 0.00
N SER A 40 10.69 -43.31 -1.33
CA SER A 40 9.88 -44.27 -2.07
C SER A 40 10.56 -45.64 -2.19
N THR A 41 9.80 -46.72 -2.01
CA THR A 41 10.14 -48.04 -2.56
C THR A 41 8.88 -48.77 -3.02
N LEU A 42 8.96 -49.45 -4.17
CA LEU A 42 7.92 -50.34 -4.69
C LEU A 42 8.17 -51.78 -4.23
N HIS A 43 7.10 -52.58 -4.11
CA HIS A 43 7.14 -54.02 -4.48
C HIS A 43 5.77 -54.48 -5.02
N ASN A 44 5.78 -55.54 -5.83
CA ASN A 44 4.64 -55.99 -6.63
C ASN A 44 3.72 -56.97 -5.89
N HIS A 45 2.42 -56.94 -6.20
CA HIS A 45 1.63 -58.14 -6.49
C HIS A 45 0.47 -57.82 -7.46
N LYS A 46 0.01 -58.85 -8.19
CA LYS A 46 -1.02 -58.85 -9.25
C LYS A 46 -1.62 -60.27 -9.34
N PRO A 47 -2.76 -60.51 -10.03
CA PRO A 47 -3.89 -59.61 -10.29
C PRO A 47 -5.25 -60.30 -9.99
N LEU A 48 -6.37 -59.59 -10.18
CA LEU A 48 -7.67 -60.21 -10.52
C LEU A 48 -8.39 -59.38 -11.59
N PHE A 49 -9.36 -59.99 -12.27
CA PHE A 49 -9.84 -59.60 -13.61
C PHE A 49 -11.13 -58.76 -13.65
N HIS A 50 -11.29 -57.99 -14.73
CA HIS A 50 -12.54 -57.44 -15.33
C HIS A 50 -13.48 -56.60 -14.43
N LEU A 51 -14.01 -55.45 -14.87
CA LEU A 51 -14.86 -55.31 -16.06
C LEU A 51 -14.91 -53.83 -16.57
N PHE A 52 -15.68 -53.58 -17.63
CA PHE A 52 -16.05 -52.29 -18.25
C PHE A 52 -14.95 -51.47 -18.97
N GLN A 53 -15.10 -51.42 -20.30
CA GLN A 53 -14.59 -50.34 -21.15
C GLN A 53 -15.67 -49.28 -21.38
N GLY A 54 -15.23 -48.05 -21.66
CA GLY A 54 -16.00 -47.10 -22.46
C GLY A 54 -16.68 -45.94 -21.71
N ILE A 55 -16.08 -44.75 -21.80
CA ILE A 55 -16.74 -43.49 -22.21
C ILE A 55 -15.66 -42.42 -22.52
N LEU A 56 -15.94 -41.66 -23.57
CA LEU A 56 -15.30 -40.43 -24.10
C LEU A 56 -14.09 -39.81 -23.36
N ARG A 57 -12.99 -39.60 -24.10
CA ARG A 57 -11.96 -38.60 -23.76
C ARG A 57 -12.46 -37.18 -24.10
N PRO A 58 -12.39 -36.18 -23.21
CA PRO A 58 -12.58 -34.78 -23.57
C PRO A 58 -11.31 -34.19 -24.19
N THR A 59 -11.44 -33.50 -25.33
CA THR A 59 -10.33 -32.82 -26.00
C THR A 59 -9.99 -31.52 -25.28
N ILE A 60 -8.83 -31.45 -24.61
CA ILE A 60 -8.37 -30.22 -23.96
C ILE A 60 -7.99 -29.20 -25.05
N ARG A 61 -8.86 -28.20 -25.27
CA ARG A 61 -8.51 -26.99 -26.02
C ARG A 61 -7.59 -26.13 -25.16
N SER A 62 -6.37 -25.88 -25.63
CA SER A 62 -5.47 -24.92 -24.99
C SER A 62 -5.98 -23.49 -25.20
N PHE A 63 -6.45 -22.86 -24.13
CA PHE A 63 -6.70 -21.42 -24.13
C PHE A 63 -5.37 -20.66 -24.06
N SER A 64 -5.07 -19.89 -25.12
CA SER A 64 -3.90 -19.00 -25.15
C SER A 64 -4.12 -17.83 -24.20
N THR A 65 -3.46 -17.83 -23.04
CA THR A 65 -3.62 -16.80 -22.01
C THR A 65 -2.81 -15.56 -22.33
N THR A 66 -3.45 -14.55 -22.93
CA THR A 66 -2.82 -13.26 -23.29
C THR A 66 -2.60 -12.35 -22.06
N PHE A 67 -1.75 -12.81 -21.14
CA PHE A 67 -1.48 -12.19 -19.83
C PHE A 67 -0.95 -10.74 -19.88
N THR A 68 -0.55 -10.26 -21.07
CA THR A 68 0.04 -8.95 -21.32
C THR A 68 -0.97 -7.83 -21.61
N SER A 69 -2.27 -8.13 -21.68
CA SER A 69 -3.30 -7.13 -22.05
C SER A 69 -3.70 -6.20 -20.90
N SER A 70 -3.89 -6.73 -19.69
CA SER A 70 -4.45 -6.01 -18.54
C SER A 70 -3.71 -4.70 -18.21
N CYS A 71 -2.38 -4.75 -18.08
CA CYS A 71 -1.58 -3.57 -17.71
C CYS A 71 -1.56 -2.47 -18.80
N LYS A 72 -1.91 -2.77 -20.05
CA LYS A 72 -2.05 -1.76 -21.11
C LYS A 72 -3.40 -1.06 -21.07
N ALA A 73 -4.48 -1.78 -20.71
CA ALA A 73 -5.82 -1.20 -20.64
C ALA A 73 -5.89 -0.07 -19.58
N MET A 74 -5.23 -0.25 -18.43
CA MET A 74 -5.18 0.77 -17.37
C MET A 74 -4.47 2.07 -17.79
N ALA A 75 -3.47 2.01 -18.67
CA ALA A 75 -2.65 3.18 -19.02
C ALA A 75 -3.32 4.15 -20.02
N ASN A 76 -4.35 3.67 -20.73
CA ASN A 76 -5.00 4.39 -21.83
C ASN A 76 -6.52 4.55 -21.65
N PHE A 77 -7.08 4.25 -20.48
CA PHE A 77 -8.51 4.44 -20.22
C PHE A 77 -8.81 5.92 -19.95
N ASP A 78 -9.68 6.53 -20.75
CA ASP A 78 -10.13 7.91 -20.56
C ASP A 78 -11.19 7.98 -19.44
N SER A 79 -10.85 8.64 -18.33
CA SER A 79 -11.76 8.84 -17.19
C SER A 79 -13.02 9.63 -17.53
N ASP A 80 -12.98 10.48 -18.56
CA ASP A 80 -14.11 11.30 -18.97
C ASP A 80 -15.09 10.52 -19.88
N SER A 81 -14.72 9.30 -20.32
CA SER A 81 -15.53 8.42 -21.18
C SER A 81 -16.50 7.48 -20.43
N VAL A 82 -16.49 7.46 -19.10
CA VAL A 82 -17.29 6.54 -18.27
C VAL A 82 -18.80 6.72 -18.53
N THR A 83 -19.55 5.62 -18.68
CA THR A 83 -21.02 5.68 -18.85
C THR A 83 -21.71 6.03 -17.52
N TYR A 84 -22.71 6.92 -17.57
CA TYR A 84 -23.55 7.29 -16.42
C TYR A 84 -25.01 6.92 -16.70
N LEU A 85 -25.64 6.21 -15.78
CA LEU A 85 -26.99 5.66 -15.88
C LEU A 85 -28.08 6.65 -15.49
N LYS A 86 -29.23 6.53 -16.17
CA LYS A 86 -30.53 7.01 -15.70
C LYS A 86 -31.04 6.20 -14.50
N GLN A 87 -32.05 6.75 -13.80
CA GLN A 87 -32.69 6.05 -12.69
C GLN A 87 -33.35 4.74 -13.17
N GLN A 88 -34.01 4.77 -14.33
CA GLN A 88 -34.62 3.59 -14.95
C GLN A 88 -33.57 2.53 -15.32
N GLU A 89 -32.48 2.92 -16.00
CA GLU A 89 -31.45 1.99 -16.46
C GLU A 89 -30.76 1.28 -15.28
N ALA A 90 -30.55 1.98 -14.17
CA ALA A 90 -30.05 1.38 -12.93
C ALA A 90 -31.03 0.35 -12.33
N ALA A 91 -32.34 0.66 -12.32
CA ALA A 91 -33.37 -0.26 -11.82
C ALA A 91 -33.48 -1.54 -12.68
N GLU A 92 -33.45 -1.41 -14.01
CA GLU A 92 -33.48 -2.56 -14.92
C GLU A 92 -32.23 -3.45 -14.79
N ILE A 93 -31.05 -2.85 -14.54
CA ILE A 93 -29.82 -3.61 -14.31
C ILE A 93 -29.91 -4.41 -13.01
N ASP A 94 -30.33 -3.78 -11.91
CA ASP A 94 -30.53 -4.44 -10.62
C ASP A 94 -31.56 -5.58 -10.71
N GLU A 95 -32.69 -5.37 -11.39
CA GLU A 95 -33.69 -6.41 -11.66
C GLU A 95 -33.10 -7.55 -12.52
N THR A 96 -32.31 -7.23 -13.55
CA THR A 96 -31.67 -8.25 -14.40
C THR A 96 -30.64 -9.08 -13.62
N LEU A 97 -29.87 -8.45 -12.72
CA LEU A 97 -28.90 -9.13 -11.85
C LEU A 97 -29.58 -10.07 -10.85
N MET A 98 -30.61 -9.59 -10.15
CA MET A 98 -31.27 -10.34 -9.07
C MET A 98 -32.30 -11.37 -9.56
N GLY A 99 -32.89 -11.16 -10.73
CA GLY A 99 -33.82 -12.11 -11.36
C GLY A 99 -33.11 -13.05 -12.34
N PRO A 100 -33.12 -12.76 -13.66
CA PRO A 100 -32.57 -13.65 -14.70
C PRO A 100 -31.14 -14.18 -14.49
N LEU A 101 -30.28 -13.43 -13.80
CA LEU A 101 -28.88 -13.83 -13.56
C LEU A 101 -28.64 -14.48 -12.18
N GLY A 102 -29.65 -14.52 -11.31
CA GLY A 102 -29.64 -15.31 -10.08
C GLY A 102 -28.70 -14.84 -8.97
N PHE A 103 -28.18 -13.60 -9.03
CA PHE A 103 -27.44 -13.03 -7.91
C PHE A 103 -28.39 -12.75 -6.73
N SER A 104 -28.08 -13.25 -5.54
CA SER A 104 -28.90 -12.95 -4.37
C SER A 104 -28.58 -11.57 -3.78
N VAL A 105 -29.57 -10.93 -3.14
CA VAL A 105 -29.46 -9.55 -2.62
C VAL A 105 -28.27 -9.41 -1.66
N ASP A 106 -28.04 -10.41 -0.83
CA ASP A 106 -26.93 -10.49 0.12
C ASP A 106 -25.56 -10.61 -0.56
N GLN A 107 -25.44 -11.32 -1.68
CA GLN A 107 -24.18 -11.38 -2.45
C GLN A 107 -23.80 -10.02 -3.03
N LEU A 108 -24.77 -9.31 -3.64
CA LEU A 108 -24.52 -8.00 -4.22
C LEU A 108 -24.23 -6.95 -3.13
N MET A 109 -24.98 -6.98 -2.03
CA MET A 109 -24.82 -6.10 -0.87
C MET A 109 -23.50 -6.33 -0.13
N GLU A 110 -23.06 -7.59 0.02
CA GLU A 110 -21.76 -7.92 0.61
C GLU A 110 -20.60 -7.34 -0.23
N LEU A 111 -20.68 -7.50 -1.55
CA LEU A 111 -19.67 -6.96 -2.49
C LEU A 111 -19.72 -5.43 -2.58
N ALA A 112 -20.91 -4.82 -2.52
CA ALA A 112 -21.10 -3.38 -2.53
C ALA A 112 -20.54 -2.72 -1.27
N GLY A 113 -20.95 -3.17 -0.07
CA GLY A 113 -20.43 -2.65 1.19
C GLY A 113 -18.93 -2.90 1.38
N LEU A 114 -18.40 -4.01 0.84
CA LEU A 114 -16.95 -4.23 0.74
C LEU A 114 -16.29 -3.20 -0.19
N SER A 115 -16.82 -2.95 -1.40
CA SER A 115 -16.31 -1.87 -2.27
C SER A 115 -16.35 -0.50 -1.59
N VAL A 116 -17.37 -0.22 -0.76
CA VAL A 116 -17.47 1.03 0.02
C VAL A 116 -16.35 1.13 1.05
N ALA A 117 -16.18 0.11 1.90
CA ALA A 117 -15.12 0.07 2.91
C ALA A 117 -13.72 0.15 2.30
N THR A 118 -13.48 -0.55 1.17
CA THR A 118 -12.20 -0.49 0.44
C THR A 118 -11.95 0.90 -0.15
N SER A 119 -12.96 1.54 -0.75
CA SER A 119 -12.82 2.91 -1.31
C SER A 119 -12.46 3.93 -0.23
N ILE A 120 -13.03 3.78 0.97
CA ILE A 120 -12.67 4.58 2.15
C ILE A 120 -11.22 4.29 2.55
N TYR A 121 -10.83 3.01 2.68
CA TYR A 121 -9.48 2.61 3.07
C TYR A 121 -8.38 3.00 2.07
N GLU A 122 -8.68 3.08 0.77
CA GLU A 122 -7.76 3.61 -0.24
C GLU A 122 -7.31 5.05 0.07
N VAL A 123 -8.18 5.88 0.65
CA VAL A 123 -7.93 7.31 0.88
C VAL A 123 -7.69 7.66 2.35
N TYR A 124 -8.62 7.32 3.24
CA TYR A 124 -8.75 7.92 4.57
C TYR A 124 -8.20 6.98 5.66
N LYS A 125 -6.89 6.75 5.67
CA LYS A 125 -6.25 5.70 6.49
C LYS A 125 -6.68 5.74 7.98
N PRO A 126 -6.94 4.59 8.64
CA PRO A 126 -7.55 4.53 9.96
C PRO A 126 -6.69 5.12 11.09
N GLY A 127 -5.37 5.23 10.88
CA GLY A 127 -4.47 5.92 11.82
C GLY A 127 -4.72 7.43 11.93
N GLU A 128 -5.37 8.03 10.93
CA GLU A 128 -5.81 9.43 10.98
C GLU A 128 -7.35 9.54 11.09
N TYR A 129 -8.11 8.75 10.31
CA TYR A 129 -9.58 8.85 10.23
C TYR A 129 -10.32 7.77 11.04
N SER A 130 -9.82 7.43 12.23
CA SER A 130 -10.28 6.26 13.01
C SER A 130 -11.79 6.19 13.30
N ARG A 131 -12.44 7.29 13.75
CA ARG A 131 -13.87 7.26 14.13
C ARG A 131 -14.78 7.50 12.92
N VAL A 132 -15.72 6.60 12.68
CA VAL A 132 -16.67 6.66 11.55
C VAL A 132 -18.11 6.61 12.08
N LEU A 133 -18.98 7.52 11.64
CA LEU A 133 -20.43 7.37 11.81
C LEU A 133 -21.03 6.90 10.49
N VAL A 134 -21.78 5.80 10.52
CA VAL A 134 -22.52 5.28 9.36
C VAL A 134 -24.01 5.53 9.58
N VAL A 135 -24.66 6.22 8.64
CA VAL A 135 -26.07 6.61 8.73
C VAL A 135 -26.87 5.78 7.72
N CYS A 136 -27.47 4.69 8.21
CA CYS A 136 -28.17 3.70 7.40
C CYS A 136 -29.65 4.03 7.19
N GLY A 137 -30.11 3.99 5.94
CA GLY A 137 -31.53 4.10 5.58
C GLY A 137 -32.29 2.76 5.59
N PRO A 138 -33.60 2.78 5.29
CA PRO A 138 -34.47 1.59 5.37
C PRO A 138 -34.42 0.67 4.13
N GLY A 139 -33.63 1.02 3.11
CA GLY A 139 -33.50 0.25 1.85
C GLY A 139 -32.09 -0.33 1.66
N ASN A 140 -31.83 -0.85 0.45
CA ASN A 140 -30.57 -1.55 0.14
C ASN A 140 -29.33 -0.71 0.49
N ASN A 141 -29.30 0.57 0.15
CA ASN A 141 -28.20 1.50 0.47
C ASN A 141 -27.83 1.49 1.97
N GLY A 142 -28.83 1.34 2.85
CA GLY A 142 -28.60 1.22 4.29
C GLY A 142 -27.97 -0.13 4.67
N GLY A 143 -28.37 -1.21 4.00
CA GLY A 143 -27.73 -2.53 4.10
C GLY A 143 -26.29 -2.54 3.60
N ASP A 144 -26.01 -1.86 2.48
CA ASP A 144 -24.65 -1.63 1.98
C ASP A 144 -23.81 -0.87 3.03
N GLY A 145 -24.41 0.10 3.73
CA GLY A 145 -23.83 0.78 4.89
C GLY A 145 -23.56 -0.15 6.09
N LEU A 146 -24.47 -1.08 6.42
CA LEU A 146 -24.26 -2.06 7.49
C LEU A 146 -23.09 -3.01 7.16
N VAL A 147 -23.01 -3.49 5.91
CA VAL A 147 -21.87 -4.30 5.43
C VAL A 147 -20.58 -3.48 5.47
N ALA A 148 -20.60 -2.23 5.01
CA ALA A 148 -19.45 -1.34 5.06
C ALA A 148 -18.96 -1.10 6.50
N ALA A 149 -19.86 -0.92 7.46
CA ALA A 149 -19.52 -0.79 8.88
C ALA A 149 -18.76 -2.01 9.41
N ARG A 150 -19.17 -3.23 9.04
CA ARG A 150 -18.45 -4.47 9.41
C ARG A 150 -17.05 -4.52 8.79
N HIS A 151 -16.90 -4.25 7.50
CA HIS A 151 -15.57 -4.26 6.86
C HIS A 151 -14.66 -3.14 7.38
N LEU A 152 -15.18 -1.95 7.67
CA LEU A 152 -14.43 -0.88 8.31
C LEU A 152 -13.92 -1.28 9.70
N HIS A 153 -14.70 -1.99 10.52
CA HIS A 153 -14.19 -2.56 11.77
C HIS A 153 -12.99 -3.50 11.52
N HIS A 154 -13.11 -4.43 10.56
CA HIS A 154 -12.00 -5.34 10.20
C HIS A 154 -10.79 -4.62 9.57
N PHE A 155 -10.98 -3.44 8.97
CA PHE A 155 -9.90 -2.59 8.44
C PHE A 155 -9.30 -1.65 9.51
N GLY A 156 -9.66 -1.80 10.78
CA GLY A 156 -9.06 -1.06 11.91
C GLY A 156 -9.70 0.29 12.24
N TYR A 157 -10.87 0.60 11.67
CA TYR A 157 -11.67 1.76 12.06
C TYR A 157 -12.52 1.47 13.31
N LYS A 158 -13.07 2.54 13.89
CA LYS A 158 -14.04 2.51 14.99
C LYS A 158 -15.39 3.02 14.46
N PRO A 159 -16.19 2.16 13.79
CA PRO A 159 -17.50 2.53 13.29
C PRO A 159 -18.54 2.62 14.41
N PHE A 160 -19.52 3.49 14.21
CA PHE A 160 -20.74 3.67 14.97
C PHE A 160 -21.90 3.72 13.97
N VAL A 161 -23.07 3.18 14.29
CA VAL A 161 -24.18 3.02 13.32
C VAL A 161 -25.45 3.71 13.80
N CYS A 162 -25.87 4.74 13.08
CA CYS A 162 -27.20 5.33 13.21
C CYS A 162 -28.13 4.66 12.19
N TYR A 163 -29.05 3.80 12.65
CA TYR A 163 -30.02 3.09 11.79
C TYR A 163 -31.46 3.31 12.27
N PRO A 164 -32.09 4.48 11.97
CA PRO A 164 -33.30 4.94 12.66
C PRO A 164 -34.57 4.15 12.31
N LYS A 165 -34.61 3.51 11.14
CA LYS A 165 -35.76 2.72 10.67
C LYS A 165 -35.27 1.35 10.23
N ARG A 166 -35.06 0.46 11.22
CA ARG A 166 -34.65 -0.94 11.03
C ARG A 166 -35.68 -1.68 10.16
N THR A 167 -35.21 -2.35 9.11
CA THR A 167 -36.07 -3.00 8.11
C THR A 167 -36.45 -4.42 8.57
N PRO A 168 -37.75 -4.77 8.70
CA PRO A 168 -38.19 -6.05 9.25
C PRO A 168 -38.09 -7.19 8.22
N LYS A 169 -36.87 -7.51 7.79
CA LYS A 169 -36.54 -8.63 6.88
C LYS A 169 -35.32 -9.39 7.44
N PRO A 170 -35.25 -10.73 7.33
CA PRO A 170 -34.17 -11.53 7.92
C PRO A 170 -32.76 -11.08 7.55
N LEU A 171 -32.52 -10.63 6.31
CA LEU A 171 -31.23 -10.11 5.86
C LEU A 171 -30.73 -8.95 6.74
N TYR A 172 -31.55 -7.93 6.94
CA TYR A 172 -31.19 -6.73 7.70
C TYR A 172 -31.04 -7.03 9.19
N ALA A 173 -31.84 -7.95 9.74
CA ALA A 173 -31.66 -8.45 11.10
C ALA A 173 -30.34 -9.23 11.26
N GLY A 174 -29.95 -10.02 10.26
CA GLY A 174 -28.66 -10.73 10.22
C GLY A 174 -27.47 -9.77 10.17
N LEU A 175 -27.51 -8.73 9.33
CA LEU A 175 -26.48 -7.68 9.26
C LEU A 175 -26.35 -6.92 10.59
N VAL A 176 -27.46 -6.57 11.23
CA VAL A 176 -27.46 -5.98 12.57
C VAL A 176 -26.81 -6.92 13.60
N THR A 177 -27.19 -8.20 13.60
CA THR A 177 -26.61 -9.22 14.51
C THR A 177 -25.10 -9.36 14.32
N GLN A 178 -24.59 -9.28 13.09
CA GLN A 178 -23.15 -9.32 12.79
C GLN A 178 -22.40 -8.12 13.39
N LEU A 179 -23.01 -6.93 13.36
CA LEU A 179 -22.42 -5.71 13.92
C LEU A 179 -22.47 -5.70 15.45
N GLU A 180 -23.59 -6.14 16.03
CA GLU A 180 -23.75 -6.31 17.48
C GLU A 180 -22.75 -7.36 18.02
N ALA A 181 -22.48 -8.45 17.29
CA ALA A 181 -21.45 -9.43 17.62
C ALA A 181 -20.01 -8.89 17.56
N LEU A 182 -19.75 -7.85 16.76
CA LEU A 182 -18.46 -7.12 16.73
C LEU A 182 -18.41 -5.96 17.75
N SER A 183 -19.42 -5.84 18.62
CA SER A 183 -19.57 -4.74 19.59
C SER A 183 -19.57 -3.34 18.94
N ILE A 184 -20.04 -3.24 17.70
CA ILE A 184 -20.15 -1.97 16.97
C ILE A 184 -21.35 -1.18 17.53
N PRO A 185 -21.18 0.02 18.10
CA PRO A 185 -22.27 0.72 18.77
C PRO A 185 -23.34 1.19 17.80
N PHE A 186 -24.61 0.94 18.15
CA PHE A 186 -25.75 1.59 17.51
C PHE A 186 -26.16 2.83 18.30
N LEU A 187 -26.44 3.93 17.60
CA LEU A 187 -26.91 5.19 18.18
C LEU A 187 -28.33 5.49 17.68
N SER A 188 -29.19 6.04 18.53
CA SER A 188 -30.43 6.69 18.08
C SER A 188 -30.13 8.06 17.44
N VAL A 189 -31.14 8.74 16.88
CA VAL A 189 -30.96 10.10 16.31
C VAL A 189 -30.86 11.14 17.44
N GLU A 190 -31.43 10.79 18.58
CA GLU A 190 -31.48 11.52 19.84
C GLU A 190 -30.14 11.42 20.60
N ASP A 191 -29.44 10.28 20.50
CA ASP A 191 -28.09 10.08 21.07
C ASP A 191 -26.97 10.67 20.20
N LEU A 192 -27.25 11.13 18.97
CA LEU A 192 -26.24 11.77 18.14
C LEU A 192 -25.84 13.13 18.73
N PRO A 193 -24.53 13.42 18.87
CA PRO A 193 -24.08 14.71 19.39
C PRO A 193 -24.61 15.86 18.52
N SER A 194 -24.97 16.97 19.16
CA SER A 194 -25.46 18.17 18.46
C SER A 194 -24.43 18.75 17.49
N ASP A 195 -23.14 18.51 17.75
CA ASP A 195 -22.03 18.81 16.86
C ASP A 195 -21.27 17.54 16.49
N ILE A 196 -21.78 16.87 15.45
CA ILE A 196 -21.22 15.63 14.89
C ILE A 196 -19.76 15.83 14.40
N SER A 197 -19.33 17.08 14.12
CA SER A 197 -17.99 17.36 13.56
C SER A 197 -16.83 17.09 14.52
N LYS A 198 -17.09 17.08 15.84
CA LYS A 198 -16.06 16.88 16.87
C LYS A 198 -15.85 15.41 17.25
N ASP A 199 -16.82 14.54 16.95
CA ASP A 199 -16.79 13.13 17.35
C ASP A 199 -16.33 12.17 16.25
N PHE A 200 -16.58 12.49 14.98
CA PHE A 200 -16.33 11.56 13.88
C PHE A 200 -15.43 12.17 12.80
N HIS A 201 -14.50 11.37 12.28
CA HIS A 201 -13.58 11.80 11.24
C HIS A 201 -14.18 11.54 9.84
N ILE A 202 -15.03 10.51 9.73
CA ILE A 202 -15.75 10.14 8.51
C ILE A 202 -17.26 10.04 8.81
N LEU A 203 -18.08 10.61 7.95
CA LEU A 203 -19.54 10.47 7.96
C LEU A 203 -19.99 9.73 6.69
N LEU A 204 -20.37 8.46 6.85
CA LEU A 204 -20.82 7.61 5.77
C LEU A 204 -22.35 7.71 5.61
N ASP A 205 -22.75 8.51 4.63
CA ASP A 205 -24.12 8.65 4.15
C ASP A 205 -24.52 7.40 3.35
N ALA A 206 -25.36 6.58 4.00
CA ALA A 206 -25.92 5.35 3.46
C ALA A 206 -27.47 5.37 3.55
N MET A 207 -28.08 6.57 3.44
CA MET A 207 -29.52 6.73 3.67
C MET A 207 -30.37 6.39 2.44
N PHE A 208 -30.09 7.00 1.28
CA PHE A 208 -30.92 6.84 0.08
C PHE A 208 -30.06 6.63 -1.18
N GLY A 209 -30.17 5.43 -1.77
CA GLY A 209 -29.56 5.09 -3.06
C GLY A 209 -30.46 5.42 -4.25
N PHE A 210 -30.04 5.05 -5.47
CA PHE A 210 -30.73 5.41 -6.72
C PHE A 210 -32.24 5.04 -6.80
N SER A 211 -32.73 4.08 -6.02
CA SER A 211 -34.13 3.63 -6.04
C SER A 211 -35.07 4.46 -5.14
N PHE A 212 -34.59 5.56 -4.55
CA PHE A 212 -35.41 6.48 -3.76
C PHE A 212 -36.24 7.43 -4.65
N HIS A 213 -37.45 7.75 -4.21
CA HIS A 213 -38.38 8.66 -4.89
C HIS A 213 -39.09 9.59 -3.89
N GLY A 214 -39.33 10.84 -4.31
CA GLY A 214 -39.98 11.88 -3.50
C GLY A 214 -39.01 12.55 -2.51
N SER A 215 -39.56 13.30 -1.55
CA SER A 215 -38.78 14.00 -0.54
C SER A 215 -38.42 13.10 0.66
N PRO A 216 -37.23 13.27 1.26
CA PRO A 216 -36.93 12.75 2.61
C PRO A 216 -38.00 13.13 3.64
N ARG A 217 -38.14 12.32 4.69
CA ARG A 217 -39.12 12.50 5.78
C ARG A 217 -38.48 12.13 7.12
N PRO A 218 -39.04 12.58 8.26
CA PRO A 218 -38.44 12.38 9.57
C PRO A 218 -38.10 10.93 9.89
N PRO A 219 -36.91 10.63 10.46
CA PRO A 219 -35.88 11.57 10.89
C PRO A 219 -34.80 11.88 9.82
N PHE A 220 -34.97 11.43 8.57
CA PHE A 220 -33.89 11.50 7.56
C PHE A 220 -33.70 12.88 6.94
N ASP A 221 -34.73 13.73 6.97
CA ASP A 221 -34.62 15.14 6.60
C ASP A 221 -33.72 15.91 7.58
N ASP A 222 -33.89 15.75 8.89
CA ASP A 222 -32.99 16.33 9.91
C ASP A 222 -31.55 15.82 9.74
N LEU A 223 -31.35 14.51 9.58
CA LEU A 223 -30.02 13.92 9.36
C LEU A 223 -29.32 14.47 8.10
N ILE A 224 -30.06 14.67 7.01
CA ILE A 224 -29.56 15.33 5.80
C ILE A 224 -29.22 16.80 6.08
N GLN A 225 -30.06 17.56 6.78
CA GLN A 225 -29.78 18.96 7.11
C GLN A 225 -28.56 19.12 8.04
N ARG A 226 -28.36 18.22 9.00
CA ARG A 226 -27.13 18.17 9.81
C ARG A 226 -25.90 18.00 8.90
N LEU A 227 -25.91 17.03 7.98
CA LEU A 227 -24.81 16.81 7.02
C LEU A 227 -24.59 18.00 6.08
N VAL A 228 -25.64 18.67 5.62
CA VAL A 228 -25.54 19.90 4.80
C VAL A 228 -24.88 21.03 5.60
N SER A 229 -25.26 21.22 6.87
CA SER A 229 -24.73 22.31 7.72
C SER A 229 -23.21 22.24 7.92
N LEU A 230 -22.63 21.03 7.95
CA LEU A 230 -21.19 20.81 8.06
C LEU A 230 -20.41 21.38 6.87
N SER A 231 -21.01 21.42 5.68
CA SER A 231 -20.34 21.95 4.46
C SER A 231 -20.11 23.46 4.47
N SER A 232 -20.68 24.19 5.44
CA SER A 232 -20.54 25.65 5.60
C SER A 232 -19.60 26.08 6.74
N HIS A 233 -19.14 25.15 7.59
CA HIS A 233 -18.41 25.44 8.83
C HIS A 233 -16.88 25.40 8.66
N ASN A 234 -16.32 26.38 7.94
CA ASN A 234 -14.86 26.62 7.91
C ASN A 234 -14.40 27.44 9.14
N GLN A 235 -14.42 26.85 10.34
CA GLN A 235 -13.75 27.44 11.51
C GLN A 235 -12.24 27.16 11.46
N SER A 236 -11.41 28.16 11.73
CA SER A 236 -9.95 28.05 11.54
C SER A 236 -9.30 27.12 12.57
N GLY A 237 -8.74 26.00 12.11
CA GLY A 237 -7.81 25.16 12.88
C GLY A 237 -8.30 23.77 13.26
N GLN A 238 -9.60 23.47 13.19
CA GLN A 238 -10.10 22.10 13.31
C GLN A 238 -10.28 21.44 11.95
N LYS A 239 -9.83 20.20 11.81
CA LYS A 239 -10.03 19.38 10.61
C LYS A 239 -11.47 18.86 10.62
N ARG A 240 -12.32 19.38 9.73
CA ARG A 240 -13.72 18.96 9.61
C ARG A 240 -13.83 17.46 9.24
N PRO A 241 -14.93 16.78 9.59
CA PRO A 241 -15.23 15.46 9.05
C PRO A 241 -15.24 15.45 7.52
N VAL A 242 -14.84 14.32 6.94
CA VAL A 242 -15.08 14.03 5.53
C VAL A 242 -16.42 13.31 5.36
N ILE A 243 -17.22 13.75 4.39
CA ILE A 243 -18.52 13.14 4.07
C ILE A 243 -18.34 12.17 2.91
N VAL A 244 -18.84 10.95 3.06
CA VAL A 244 -18.77 9.87 2.08
C VAL A 244 -20.18 9.41 1.75
N SER A 245 -20.62 9.49 0.49
CA SER A 245 -21.96 9.03 0.09
C SER A 245 -21.88 7.71 -0.68
N VAL A 246 -22.72 6.75 -0.28
CA VAL A 246 -22.89 5.46 -0.96
C VAL A 246 -23.88 5.60 -2.11
N ASP A 247 -23.44 5.18 -3.29
CA ASP A 247 -24.13 5.20 -4.58
C ASP A 247 -24.46 6.58 -5.17
N ILE A 248 -25.27 7.36 -4.45
CA ILE A 248 -25.62 8.76 -4.73
C ILE A 248 -25.65 9.56 -3.41
N PRO A 249 -25.48 10.90 -3.42
CA PRO A 249 -25.64 11.70 -2.20
C PRO A 249 -27.11 11.78 -1.79
N SER A 250 -27.42 11.45 -0.53
CA SER A 250 -28.80 11.39 -0.07
C SER A 250 -29.52 12.74 -0.18
N GLY A 251 -30.73 12.71 -0.77
CA GLY A 251 -31.53 13.90 -1.05
C GLY A 251 -31.23 14.58 -2.39
N TRP A 252 -30.24 14.13 -3.16
CA TRP A 252 -30.08 14.54 -4.56
C TRP A 252 -31.13 13.86 -5.46
N HIS A 253 -31.54 14.53 -6.54
CA HIS A 253 -32.26 13.89 -7.62
C HIS A 253 -31.30 13.03 -8.46
N VAL A 254 -31.69 11.80 -8.78
CA VAL A 254 -30.81 10.73 -9.32
C VAL A 254 -30.20 11.07 -10.68
N GLU A 255 -30.82 11.98 -11.45
CA GLU A 255 -30.30 12.43 -12.74
C GLU A 255 -29.80 13.89 -12.74
N GLU A 256 -30.37 14.76 -11.90
CA GLU A 256 -30.08 16.20 -11.94
C GLU A 256 -29.10 16.68 -10.86
N GLY A 257 -28.94 15.94 -9.76
CA GLY A 257 -28.09 16.31 -8.63
C GLY A 257 -28.83 17.09 -7.53
N ALA A 258 -28.12 17.98 -6.85
CA ALA A 258 -28.70 18.87 -5.83
C ALA A 258 -29.65 19.90 -6.48
N VAL A 259 -30.95 19.78 -6.22
CA VAL A 259 -31.94 20.74 -6.72
C VAL A 259 -31.74 22.07 -6.01
N ASN A 260 -31.65 23.17 -6.77
CA ASN A 260 -31.34 24.52 -6.27
C ASN A 260 -30.01 24.63 -5.49
N ASP A 261 -29.02 23.77 -5.78
CA ASP A 261 -27.74 23.65 -5.04
C ASP A 261 -27.87 23.30 -3.53
N ILE A 262 -29.07 22.91 -3.09
CA ILE A 262 -29.37 22.44 -1.73
C ILE A 262 -29.25 20.90 -1.72
N GLY A 263 -28.28 20.39 -0.98
CA GLY A 263 -28.04 18.96 -0.83
C GLY A 263 -26.68 18.67 -0.19
N ILE A 264 -26.46 17.42 0.22
CA ILE A 264 -25.18 16.98 0.78
C ILE A 264 -24.06 17.25 -0.24
N LYS A 265 -22.90 17.73 0.24
CA LYS A 265 -21.71 17.96 -0.58
C LYS A 265 -20.60 17.01 -0.12
N PRO A 266 -20.60 15.74 -0.58
CA PRO A 266 -19.63 14.77 -0.11
C PRO A 266 -18.22 15.05 -0.62
N ASP A 267 -17.23 14.71 0.20
CA ASP A 267 -15.81 14.67 -0.19
C ASP A 267 -15.50 13.41 -1.02
N MET A 268 -16.24 12.33 -0.78
CA MET A 268 -16.16 11.10 -1.52
C MET A 268 -17.53 10.59 -1.98
N LEU A 269 -17.67 10.26 -3.26
CA LEU A 269 -18.80 9.54 -3.82
C LEU A 269 -18.34 8.14 -4.24
N ILE A 270 -19.09 7.10 -3.84
CA ILE A 270 -18.78 5.71 -4.18
C ILE A 270 -19.97 5.15 -4.96
N SER A 271 -19.96 5.32 -6.28
CA SER A 271 -21.02 4.80 -7.15
C SER A 271 -20.94 3.28 -7.28
N LEU A 272 -22.07 2.59 -7.14
CA LEU A 272 -22.15 1.14 -7.24
C LEU A 272 -22.67 0.72 -8.62
N THR A 273 -22.17 -0.41 -9.14
CA THR A 273 -22.49 -0.99 -10.47
C THR A 273 -22.02 -0.11 -11.64
N ALA A 274 -22.57 1.09 -11.76
CA ALA A 274 -22.10 2.18 -12.61
C ALA A 274 -22.58 3.54 -12.02
N PRO A 275 -21.90 4.66 -12.31
CA PRO A 275 -22.34 5.99 -11.87
C PRO A 275 -23.75 6.31 -12.32
N LYS A 276 -24.54 6.98 -11.47
CA LYS A 276 -25.83 7.58 -11.84
C LYS A 276 -25.62 8.99 -12.40
N LEU A 277 -26.50 9.48 -13.27
CA LEU A 277 -26.34 10.76 -13.98
C LEU A 277 -26.07 11.96 -13.05
N CYS A 278 -26.65 12.00 -11.85
CA CYS A 278 -26.36 13.01 -10.84
C CYS A 278 -24.87 13.12 -10.46
N ALA A 279 -24.10 12.04 -10.58
CA ALA A 279 -22.66 12.03 -10.29
C ALA A 279 -21.86 12.94 -11.24
N LYS A 280 -22.41 13.35 -12.40
CA LYS A 280 -21.82 14.41 -13.24
C LYS A 280 -21.82 15.80 -12.58
N LYS A 281 -22.53 15.97 -11.46
CA LYS A 281 -22.53 17.17 -10.61
C LYS A 281 -21.64 17.03 -9.36
N PHE A 282 -20.99 15.89 -9.17
CA PHE A 282 -20.10 15.68 -8.03
C PHE A 282 -18.82 16.52 -8.18
N GLY A 283 -18.57 17.40 -7.22
CA GLY A 283 -17.40 18.29 -7.18
C GLY A 283 -16.38 17.94 -6.09
N GLY A 284 -16.50 16.77 -5.44
CA GLY A 284 -15.60 16.36 -4.37
C GLY A 284 -14.29 15.74 -4.88
N PRO A 285 -13.22 15.69 -4.06
CA PRO A 285 -11.89 15.20 -4.47
C PRO A 285 -11.78 13.68 -4.71
N HIS A 286 -12.81 12.88 -4.41
CA HIS A 286 -12.76 11.41 -4.51
C HIS A 286 -14.04 10.80 -5.13
N HIS A 287 -14.03 10.47 -6.42
CA HIS A 287 -15.07 9.62 -7.02
C HIS A 287 -14.51 8.20 -7.21
N PHE A 288 -15.23 7.20 -6.70
CA PHE A 288 -14.91 5.78 -6.88
C PHE A 288 -16.08 5.04 -7.53
N LEU A 289 -15.75 4.02 -8.31
CA LEU A 289 -16.65 2.99 -8.79
C LEU A 289 -16.43 1.71 -7.97
N GLY A 290 -17.51 1.18 -7.41
CA GLY A 290 -17.59 -0.08 -6.69
C GLY A 290 -18.60 -1.04 -7.31
N GLY A 291 -18.76 -2.23 -6.72
CA GLY A 291 -19.62 -3.28 -7.27
C GLY A 291 -18.97 -3.99 -8.47
N ARG A 292 -17.79 -4.58 -8.26
CA ARG A 292 -17.04 -5.35 -9.29
C ARG A 292 -17.67 -6.72 -9.58
N PHE A 293 -18.96 -6.73 -9.94
CA PHE A 293 -19.74 -7.91 -10.29
C PHE A 293 -20.46 -7.81 -11.64
N VAL A 294 -20.44 -6.65 -12.30
CA VAL A 294 -21.14 -6.39 -13.59
C VAL A 294 -20.73 -7.41 -14.67
N PRO A 295 -21.65 -8.28 -15.13
CA PRO A 295 -21.33 -9.27 -16.16
C PRO A 295 -21.13 -8.62 -17.54
N PRO A 296 -20.25 -9.17 -18.41
CA PRO A 296 -20.00 -8.60 -19.74
C PRO A 296 -21.26 -8.40 -20.59
N ALA A 297 -22.25 -9.28 -20.50
CA ALA A 297 -23.53 -9.15 -21.22
C ALA A 297 -24.37 -7.95 -20.76
N ILE A 298 -24.28 -7.54 -19.49
CA ILE A 298 -24.92 -6.31 -18.98
C ILE A 298 -24.16 -5.08 -19.50
N ALA A 299 -22.82 -5.11 -19.45
CA ALA A 299 -21.99 -4.05 -19.99
C ALA A 299 -22.20 -3.84 -21.50
N GLU A 300 -22.39 -4.91 -22.26
CA GLU A 300 -22.71 -4.86 -23.68
C GLU A 300 -24.14 -4.34 -23.93
N LYS A 301 -25.16 -4.91 -23.27
CA LYS A 301 -26.58 -4.50 -23.39
C LYS A 301 -26.78 -3.00 -23.15
N TYR A 302 -26.19 -2.47 -22.08
CA TYR A 302 -26.32 -1.06 -21.68
C TYR A 302 -25.16 -0.17 -22.14
N LYS A 303 -24.23 -0.69 -22.94
CA LYS A 303 -23.06 0.04 -23.48
C LYS A 303 -22.25 0.76 -22.37
N LEU A 304 -21.97 0.02 -21.30
CA LEU A 304 -21.26 0.52 -20.13
C LEU A 304 -19.75 0.58 -20.40
N ILE A 305 -19.24 1.79 -20.60
CA ILE A 305 -17.81 2.07 -20.60
C ILE A 305 -17.39 2.18 -19.14
N LEU A 306 -16.84 1.08 -18.60
CA LEU A 306 -16.34 0.99 -17.23
C LEU A 306 -14.81 0.85 -17.22
N PRO A 307 -14.10 1.48 -16.26
CA PRO A 307 -12.65 1.37 -16.13
C PRO A 307 -12.20 -0.06 -15.78
N PRO A 308 -11.00 -0.49 -16.21
CA PRO A 308 -10.40 -1.72 -15.75
C PRO A 308 -10.00 -1.61 -14.26
N TYR A 309 -10.63 -2.42 -13.41
CA TYR A 309 -10.29 -2.49 -11.99
C TYR A 309 -8.86 -3.04 -11.78
N PRO A 310 -8.02 -2.42 -10.93
CA PRO A 310 -6.64 -2.82 -10.73
C PRO A 310 -6.54 -4.16 -9.98
N GLY A 311 -5.87 -5.15 -10.58
CA GLY A 311 -5.58 -6.45 -9.96
C GLY A 311 -6.83 -7.12 -9.37
N THR A 312 -6.81 -7.37 -8.07
CA THR A 312 -7.91 -7.95 -7.27
C THR A 312 -8.84 -6.91 -6.61
N SER A 313 -8.61 -5.60 -6.78
CA SER A 313 -9.39 -4.56 -6.09
C SER A 313 -10.89 -4.64 -6.38
N THR A 314 -11.71 -4.43 -5.35
CA THR A 314 -13.18 -4.32 -5.46
C THR A 314 -13.67 -2.92 -5.84
N CYS A 315 -12.77 -1.93 -5.88
CA CYS A 315 -13.08 -0.54 -6.26
C CYS A 315 -12.00 0.05 -7.19
N VAL A 316 -12.36 1.11 -7.92
CA VAL A 316 -11.44 1.86 -8.78
C VAL A 316 -11.82 3.34 -8.79
N ARG A 317 -10.83 4.23 -8.68
CA ARG A 317 -11.06 5.67 -8.74
C ARG A 317 -11.46 6.08 -10.16
N ILE A 318 -12.45 6.95 -10.28
CA ILE A 318 -12.95 7.54 -11.52
C ILE A 318 -12.99 9.07 -11.43
N GLY A 319 -13.30 9.72 -12.54
CA GLY A 319 -13.21 11.18 -12.66
C GLY A 319 -11.76 11.68 -12.61
N LYS A 320 -11.60 13.00 -12.47
CA LYS A 320 -10.28 13.64 -12.52
C LYS A 320 -9.56 13.49 -11.17
N PRO A 321 -8.24 13.22 -11.17
CA PRO A 321 -7.49 13.24 -9.93
C PRO A 321 -7.56 14.65 -9.30
N PRO A 322 -7.62 14.77 -7.96
CA PRO A 322 -7.67 16.08 -7.32
C PRO A 322 -6.44 16.90 -7.68
N GLN A 323 -6.61 18.21 -7.85
CA GLN A 323 -5.51 19.14 -8.04
C GLN A 323 -4.77 19.30 -6.71
N ILE A 324 -3.75 18.47 -6.50
CA ILE A 324 -2.94 18.45 -5.28
C ILE A 324 -2.08 19.71 -5.22
N ASP A 325 -2.26 20.51 -4.16
CA ASP A 325 -1.24 21.46 -3.73
C ASP A 325 -0.04 20.68 -3.16
N ILE A 326 1.10 20.80 -3.83
CA ILE A 326 2.34 20.11 -3.45
C ILE A 326 2.81 20.54 -2.05
N SER A 327 2.49 21.75 -1.60
CA SER A 327 2.81 22.20 -0.24
C SER A 327 1.96 21.53 0.85
N ALA A 328 0.78 21.01 0.48
CA ALA A 328 -0.14 20.30 1.37
C ALA A 328 0.16 18.80 1.50
N LEU A 329 1.06 18.23 0.68
CA LEU A 329 1.57 16.84 0.81
C LEU A 329 2.49 16.62 2.03
N ARG A 330 2.43 17.50 3.04
CA ARG A 330 3.29 17.46 4.21
C ARG A 330 2.76 16.46 5.24
N GLU A 331 3.47 15.36 5.40
CA GLU A 331 3.30 14.44 6.52
C GLU A 331 3.98 14.97 7.80
N ASN A 332 3.55 14.47 8.96
CA ASN A 332 4.24 14.65 10.24
C ASN A 332 4.75 13.29 10.72
N TYR A 333 6.06 13.10 10.69
CA TYR A 333 6.68 11.82 11.01
C TYR A 333 6.67 11.53 12.51
N ILE A 334 6.43 10.28 12.86
CA ILE A 334 6.56 9.74 14.22
C ILE A 334 7.59 8.62 14.13
N SER A 335 8.67 8.71 14.91
CA SER A 335 9.79 7.76 14.88
C SER A 335 10.50 7.75 16.24
N PRO A 336 11.32 6.73 16.55
CA PRO A 336 12.20 6.77 17.71
C PRO A 336 13.21 7.93 17.61
N GLU A 337 13.66 8.45 18.75
CA GLU A 337 14.81 9.35 18.83
C GLU A 337 16.08 8.67 18.31
N PHE A 338 17.00 9.45 17.74
CA PHE A 338 18.27 8.93 17.22
C PHE A 338 19.45 9.74 17.77
N LEU A 339 20.02 9.23 18.87
CA LEU A 339 21.00 9.93 19.72
C LEU A 339 22.42 9.35 19.59
N GLU A 340 23.41 10.19 19.87
CA GLU A 340 24.85 9.94 19.73
C GLU A 340 25.37 8.76 20.56
N ASP A 341 24.69 8.40 21.65
CA ASP A 341 25.01 7.28 22.54
C ASP A 341 24.30 5.97 22.18
N GLN A 342 23.37 5.99 21.20
CA GLN A 342 22.57 4.84 20.76
C GLN A 342 23.07 4.21 19.44
N VAL A 343 24.10 4.80 18.84
CA VAL A 343 24.63 4.44 17.52
C VAL A 343 25.95 3.69 17.58
N GLU A 344 26.23 2.89 16.55
CA GLU A 344 27.50 2.20 16.42
C GLU A 344 28.64 3.19 16.18
N ALA A 345 29.76 3.05 16.89
CA ALA A 345 30.94 3.89 16.68
C ALA A 345 31.58 3.75 15.28
N ASN A 346 31.29 2.65 14.58
CA ASN A 346 31.70 2.43 13.19
C ASN A 346 30.48 2.60 12.25
N PRO A 347 30.51 3.52 11.27
CA PRO A 347 29.37 3.79 10.40
C PRO A 347 29.01 2.63 9.46
N PHE A 348 29.93 1.71 9.17
CA PHE A 348 29.58 0.49 8.42
C PHE A 348 28.70 -0.46 9.24
N ASN A 349 28.89 -0.50 10.58
CA ASN A 349 28.03 -1.24 11.49
C ASN A 349 26.67 -0.53 11.62
N GLN A 350 26.67 0.81 11.74
CA GLN A 350 25.42 1.59 11.80
C GLN A 350 24.60 1.47 10.50
N PHE A 351 25.27 1.45 9.34
CA PHE A 351 24.61 1.16 8.06
C PHE A 351 24.04 -0.26 8.04
N ARG A 352 24.79 -1.27 8.48
CA ARG A 352 24.30 -2.65 8.53
C ARG A 352 23.05 -2.78 9.40
N LYS A 353 23.08 -2.22 10.62
CA LYS A 353 21.95 -2.15 11.57
C LYS A 353 20.69 -1.60 10.90
N TRP A 354 20.78 -0.44 10.23
CA TRP A 354 19.63 0.16 9.53
C TRP A 354 19.23 -0.56 8.23
N PHE A 355 20.16 -1.22 7.54
CA PHE A 355 19.88 -2.03 6.35
C PHE A 355 19.15 -3.34 6.71
N ASP A 356 19.55 -3.97 7.82
CA ASP A 356 18.91 -5.15 8.38
C ASP A 356 17.52 -4.81 8.95
N ASP A 357 17.34 -3.64 9.58
CA ASP A 357 16.02 -3.09 9.92
C ASP A 357 15.12 -2.93 8.68
N ALA A 358 15.66 -2.39 7.58
CA ALA A 358 14.92 -2.20 6.32
C ALA A 358 14.53 -3.53 5.64
N LEU A 359 15.34 -4.58 5.81
CA LEU A 359 15.01 -5.94 5.41
C LEU A 359 13.94 -6.57 6.31
N ALA A 360 14.04 -6.40 7.64
CA ALA A 360 13.06 -6.91 8.59
C ALA A 360 11.68 -6.26 8.42
N ALA A 361 11.64 -4.95 8.13
CA ALA A 361 10.44 -4.21 7.76
C ALA A 361 9.87 -4.61 6.37
N SER A 362 10.50 -5.54 5.65
CA SER A 362 10.09 -6.03 4.32
C SER A 362 9.90 -4.92 3.29
N LEU A 363 10.73 -3.86 3.37
CA LEU A 363 10.66 -2.74 2.42
C LEU A 363 10.95 -3.21 0.99
N LYS A 364 10.39 -2.49 0.02
CA LYS A 364 10.60 -2.79 -1.40
C LYS A 364 12.00 -2.31 -1.84
N GLU A 365 12.81 -3.24 -2.33
CA GLU A 365 14.14 -2.98 -2.90
C GLU A 365 15.04 -2.11 -1.99
N PRO A 366 15.28 -2.49 -0.71
CA PRO A 366 15.99 -1.63 0.26
C PRO A 366 17.47 -1.41 -0.10
N ASN A 367 18.00 -2.18 -1.05
CA ASN A 367 19.33 -2.00 -1.64
C ASN A 367 19.34 -1.05 -2.86
N ALA A 368 18.22 -0.41 -3.20
CA ALA A 368 18.20 0.68 -4.18
C ALA A 368 18.79 1.96 -3.57
N MET A 369 19.64 2.63 -4.34
CA MET A 369 20.28 3.89 -3.96
C MET A 369 20.34 4.86 -5.13
N ALA A 370 20.13 6.15 -4.85
CA ALA A 370 20.45 7.21 -5.79
C ALA A 370 21.97 7.43 -5.83
N LEU A 371 22.60 7.10 -6.96
CA LEU A 371 24.00 7.40 -7.22
C LEU A 371 24.10 8.75 -7.93
N SER A 372 24.85 9.68 -7.34
CA SER A 372 25.08 11.04 -7.83
C SER A 372 26.55 11.21 -8.25
N THR A 373 26.77 11.63 -9.50
CA THR A 373 28.10 11.77 -10.12
C THR A 373 28.16 13.03 -10.98
N ALA A 374 29.27 13.77 -10.94
CA ALA A 374 29.54 14.95 -11.77
C ALA A 374 30.84 14.77 -12.57
N GLY A 375 30.86 15.16 -13.85
CA GLY A 375 32.07 15.13 -14.69
C GLY A 375 32.96 16.37 -14.50
N LYS A 376 33.93 16.56 -15.39
CA LYS A 376 34.82 17.74 -15.37
C LYS A 376 34.12 19.08 -15.61
N ASP A 377 32.88 19.05 -16.10
CA ASP A 377 32.04 20.24 -16.26
C ASP A 377 31.29 20.65 -14.98
N GLY A 378 31.49 19.90 -13.88
CA GLY A 378 30.88 20.17 -12.57
C GLY A 378 29.37 19.90 -12.49
N LYS A 379 28.72 19.42 -13.56
CA LYS A 379 27.26 19.22 -13.56
C LYS A 379 26.88 17.92 -12.85
N PRO A 380 26.13 17.95 -11.74
CA PRO A 380 25.69 16.74 -11.07
C PRO A 380 24.64 16.01 -11.91
N SER A 381 24.72 14.68 -11.91
CA SER A 381 23.71 13.80 -12.50
C SER A 381 23.42 12.65 -11.54
N SER A 382 22.13 12.40 -11.29
CA SER A 382 21.66 11.40 -10.32
C SER A 382 20.82 10.34 -11.00
N ARG A 383 20.90 9.09 -10.54
CA ARG A 383 20.02 7.99 -10.96
C ARG A 383 20.03 6.83 -9.97
N ILE A 384 18.92 6.09 -9.92
CA ILE A 384 18.85 4.86 -9.12
C ILE A 384 19.78 3.79 -9.69
N VAL A 385 20.53 3.15 -8.81
CA VAL A 385 21.27 1.90 -9.03
C VAL A 385 21.00 0.96 -7.86
N LEU A 386 21.37 -0.31 -7.98
CA LEU A 386 21.27 -1.29 -6.91
C LEU A 386 22.65 -1.54 -6.28
N LEU A 387 22.75 -1.39 -4.96
CA LEU A 387 23.87 -1.93 -4.17
C LEU A 387 23.91 -3.46 -4.33
N LYS A 388 25.12 -4.02 -4.42
CA LYS A 388 25.37 -5.47 -4.59
C LYS A 388 26.31 -6.08 -3.56
N GLY A 389 27.06 -5.26 -2.83
CA GLY A 389 27.79 -5.66 -1.64
C GLY A 389 28.25 -4.44 -0.86
N PHE A 390 28.47 -4.59 0.43
CA PHE A 390 29.19 -3.61 1.24
C PHE A 390 29.99 -4.33 2.33
N ASP A 391 31.20 -3.83 2.55
CA ASP A 391 32.15 -4.34 3.52
C ASP A 391 32.96 -3.16 4.11
N LYS A 392 33.95 -3.45 4.95
CA LYS A 392 34.82 -2.44 5.60
C LYS A 392 35.59 -1.54 4.62
N ASP A 393 35.76 -1.96 3.36
CA ASP A 393 36.57 -1.29 2.34
C ASP A 393 35.69 -0.50 1.35
N GLY A 394 34.36 -0.65 1.38
CA GLY A 394 33.42 0.21 0.65
C GLY A 394 32.08 -0.41 0.23
N PHE A 395 31.36 0.36 -0.60
CA PHE A 395 30.05 0.02 -1.18
C PHE A 395 30.18 -0.30 -2.66
N VAL A 396 29.64 -1.44 -3.11
CA VAL A 396 29.87 -1.98 -4.47
C VAL A 396 28.57 -2.04 -5.29
N TRP A 397 28.62 -1.52 -6.53
CA TRP A 397 27.57 -1.65 -7.54
C TRP A 397 28.16 -1.92 -8.92
N PHE A 398 27.33 -2.43 -9.84
CA PHE A 398 27.77 -2.87 -11.17
C PHE A 398 27.09 -2.09 -12.30
N THR A 399 27.83 -1.84 -13.38
CA THR A 399 27.43 -0.90 -14.43
C THR A 399 28.17 -1.12 -15.74
N ASN A 400 27.62 -0.58 -16.83
CA ASN A 400 28.41 -0.25 -18.00
C ASN A 400 29.28 1.01 -17.72
N TYR A 401 30.58 0.93 -17.98
CA TYR A 401 31.60 1.98 -17.76
C TYR A 401 31.52 3.13 -18.79
N GLU A 402 30.98 2.90 -19.98
CA GLU A 402 30.79 3.91 -21.03
C GLU A 402 29.48 4.72 -20.85
N SER A 403 28.68 4.39 -19.84
CA SER A 403 27.48 5.16 -19.48
C SER A 403 27.82 6.55 -18.92
N GLN A 404 26.86 7.48 -18.90
CA GLN A 404 27.08 8.87 -18.45
C GLN A 404 27.81 8.94 -17.08
N LYS A 405 27.29 8.22 -16.08
CA LYS A 405 27.92 8.09 -14.74
C LYS A 405 29.28 7.39 -14.79
N GLY A 406 29.51 6.44 -15.70
CA GLY A 406 30.79 5.75 -15.83
C GLY A 406 31.88 6.66 -16.42
N ARG A 407 31.53 7.54 -17.37
CA ARG A 407 32.40 8.60 -17.88
C ARG A 407 32.68 9.64 -16.79
N ALA A 408 31.64 10.12 -16.11
CA ALA A 408 31.78 11.06 -14.99
C ALA A 408 32.74 10.52 -13.91
N LEU A 409 32.60 9.25 -13.50
CA LEU A 409 33.50 8.59 -12.56
C LEU A 409 34.93 8.37 -13.10
N SER A 410 35.10 8.27 -14.42
CA SER A 410 36.42 8.17 -15.06
C SER A 410 37.09 9.56 -15.22
N GLU A 411 36.30 10.62 -15.19
CA GLU A 411 36.74 12.02 -15.25
C GLU A 411 37.01 12.63 -13.87
N ASN A 412 36.21 12.21 -12.88
CA ASN A 412 36.16 12.70 -11.51
C ASN A 412 35.76 11.51 -10.60
N PRO A 413 36.71 10.85 -9.91
CA PRO A 413 36.47 9.62 -9.16
C PRO A 413 35.81 9.86 -7.79
N HIS A 414 34.78 10.70 -7.74
CA HIS A 414 34.02 11.03 -6.53
C HIS A 414 32.51 10.86 -6.76
N ALA A 415 31.81 10.37 -5.75
CA ALA A 415 30.36 10.24 -5.79
C ALA A 415 29.71 10.35 -4.40
N SER A 416 28.42 10.63 -4.42
CA SER A 416 27.50 10.49 -3.28
C SER A 416 26.50 9.38 -3.62
N ILE A 417 26.28 8.47 -2.68
CA ILE A 417 25.17 7.50 -2.73
C ILE A 417 24.18 7.83 -1.61
N LEU A 418 22.88 7.75 -1.93
CA LEU A 418 21.78 8.06 -1.01
C LEU A 418 20.76 6.92 -1.00
N PHE A 419 20.53 6.36 0.18
CA PHE A 419 19.44 5.43 0.49
C PHE A 419 18.31 6.22 1.15
N TYR A 420 17.06 5.96 0.74
CA TYR A 420 15.87 6.47 1.41
C TYR A 420 14.91 5.31 1.65
N TRP A 421 14.56 5.10 2.92
CA TRP A 421 13.68 4.03 3.38
C TRP A 421 12.43 4.68 3.96
N ASP A 422 11.45 4.90 3.08
CA ASP A 422 10.17 5.57 3.36
C ASP A 422 9.40 4.91 4.50
N GLY A 423 9.26 3.59 4.49
CA GLY A 423 8.59 2.83 5.55
C GLY A 423 9.25 2.89 6.93
N LEU A 424 10.45 3.48 7.06
CA LEU A 424 11.15 3.74 8.33
C LEU A 424 11.44 5.24 8.56
N ILE A 425 11.07 6.10 7.61
CA ILE A 425 11.45 7.52 7.53
C ILE A 425 12.96 7.74 7.79
N ARG A 426 13.80 6.95 7.12
CA ARG A 426 15.26 6.99 7.25
C ARG A 426 15.95 7.35 5.95
N GLN A 427 17.05 8.09 6.05
CA GLN A 427 17.94 8.38 4.93
C GLN A 427 19.39 8.14 5.37
N VAL A 428 20.18 7.50 4.49
CA VAL A 428 21.64 7.44 4.66
C VAL A 428 22.32 8.01 3.42
N ARG A 429 23.18 9.01 3.62
CA ARG A 429 24.12 9.49 2.60
C ARG A 429 25.50 8.90 2.89
N VAL A 430 26.22 8.52 1.84
CA VAL A 430 27.63 8.10 1.92
C VAL A 430 28.39 8.77 0.79
N GLU A 431 29.48 9.46 1.10
CA GLU A 431 30.29 10.21 0.13
C GLU A 431 31.73 9.68 0.17
N GLY A 432 32.32 9.50 -1.01
CA GLY A 432 33.54 8.70 -1.12
C GLY A 432 34.32 8.89 -2.42
N TYR A 433 35.54 8.34 -2.40
CA TYR A 433 36.33 8.12 -3.61
C TYR A 433 35.85 6.83 -4.29
N VAL A 434 35.86 6.78 -5.61
CA VAL A 434 35.32 5.67 -6.40
C VAL A 434 36.38 5.07 -7.31
N GLN A 435 36.59 3.77 -7.17
CA GLN A 435 37.49 2.98 -8.02
C GLN A 435 36.75 1.80 -8.65
N LYS A 436 37.28 1.28 -9.77
CA LYS A 436 36.82 0.00 -10.30
C LYS A 436 37.25 -1.12 -9.35
N ILE A 437 36.44 -2.16 -9.23
CA ILE A 437 36.87 -3.40 -8.58
C ILE A 437 37.72 -4.23 -9.55
N SER A 438 38.25 -5.37 -9.09
CA SER A 438 39.03 -6.27 -9.96
C SER A 438 38.22 -6.77 -11.16
N GLU A 439 38.91 -7.20 -12.22
CA GLU A 439 38.25 -7.80 -13.38
C GLU A 439 37.68 -9.19 -13.01
N GLU A 440 38.35 -9.86 -12.07
CA GLU A 440 37.99 -11.13 -11.46
C GLU A 440 36.68 -11.05 -10.66
N GLU A 441 36.53 -10.08 -9.74
CA GLU A 441 35.24 -9.81 -9.06
C GLU A 441 34.15 -9.43 -10.09
N SER A 442 34.54 -8.71 -11.15
CA SER A 442 33.63 -8.29 -12.22
C SER A 442 33.11 -9.47 -13.04
N GLU A 443 33.96 -10.45 -13.39
CA GLU A 443 33.59 -11.68 -14.11
C GLU A 443 32.76 -12.61 -13.21
N GLN A 444 33.18 -12.82 -11.97
CA GLN A 444 32.48 -13.66 -10.99
C GLN A 444 31.05 -13.18 -10.77
N TYR A 445 30.85 -11.88 -10.52
CA TYR A 445 29.50 -11.33 -10.39
C TYR A 445 28.77 -11.28 -11.76
N PHE A 446 29.44 -11.06 -12.89
CA PHE A 446 28.79 -11.12 -14.20
C PHE A 446 28.12 -12.48 -14.45
N HIS A 447 28.86 -13.58 -14.26
CA HIS A 447 28.36 -14.95 -14.45
C HIS A 447 27.31 -15.37 -13.42
N SER A 448 27.31 -14.79 -12.20
CA SER A 448 26.27 -15.03 -11.19
C SER A 448 24.87 -14.54 -11.59
N ARG A 449 24.76 -13.65 -12.59
CA ARG A 449 23.50 -13.05 -13.04
C ARG A 449 22.73 -14.01 -13.96
N PRO A 450 21.39 -13.98 -14.01
CA PRO A 450 20.61 -14.75 -14.99
C PRO A 450 21.05 -14.50 -16.44
N ARG A 451 21.00 -15.52 -17.32
CA ARG A 451 21.52 -15.42 -18.72
C ARG A 451 20.95 -14.22 -19.50
N GLY A 452 19.64 -13.94 -19.40
CA GLY A 452 19.03 -12.74 -20.02
C GLY A 452 19.59 -11.40 -19.49
N SER A 453 20.05 -11.35 -18.24
CA SER A 453 20.78 -10.21 -17.68
C SER A 453 22.22 -10.12 -18.21
N GLN A 454 22.88 -11.25 -18.47
CA GLN A 454 24.20 -11.29 -19.14
C GLN A 454 24.08 -10.77 -20.58
N ILE A 455 23.12 -11.28 -21.36
CA ILE A 455 22.79 -10.80 -22.72
C ILE A 455 22.45 -9.31 -22.71
N GLY A 456 21.55 -8.87 -21.82
CA GLY A 456 21.13 -7.47 -21.72
C GLY A 456 22.28 -6.49 -21.42
N ALA A 457 23.36 -6.95 -20.79
CA ALA A 457 24.57 -6.14 -20.57
C ALA A 457 25.46 -6.02 -21.82
N ILE A 458 25.42 -6.99 -22.74
CA ILE A 458 26.07 -6.90 -24.07
C ILE A 458 25.27 -5.96 -24.99
N VAL A 459 23.94 -6.12 -25.04
CA VAL A 459 23.04 -5.28 -25.87
C VAL A 459 23.07 -3.81 -25.42
N SER A 460 23.10 -3.56 -24.10
CA SER A 460 22.97 -2.20 -23.57
C SER A 460 24.27 -1.39 -23.64
N LYS A 461 24.45 -0.68 -24.76
CA LYS A 461 25.30 0.52 -24.88
C LYS A 461 24.69 1.65 -24.03
N GLN A 462 24.72 1.48 -22.71
CA GLN A 462 23.86 2.22 -21.80
C GLN A 462 24.11 3.75 -21.85
N SER A 463 23.06 4.53 -22.10
CA SER A 463 23.10 6.00 -22.31
C SER A 463 23.56 6.47 -23.70
N SER A 464 23.69 5.60 -24.71
CA SER A 464 23.67 6.05 -26.12
C SER A 464 22.24 6.21 -26.61
N VAL A 465 22.03 7.12 -27.58
CA VAL A 465 20.78 7.17 -28.35
C VAL A 465 20.68 5.92 -29.23
N VAL A 466 19.47 5.40 -29.44
CA VAL A 466 19.18 4.29 -30.37
C VAL A 466 17.94 4.63 -31.20
N PRO A 467 17.80 4.14 -32.45
CA PRO A 467 16.66 4.47 -33.32
C PRO A 467 15.28 4.06 -32.78
N GLY A 468 15.22 3.07 -31.90
CA GLY A 468 13.98 2.64 -31.25
C GLY A 468 14.15 1.34 -30.48
N ARG A 469 13.05 0.88 -29.86
CA ARG A 469 13.04 -0.34 -29.05
C ARG A 469 13.27 -1.62 -29.87
N HIS A 470 12.99 -1.61 -31.17
CA HIS A 470 13.13 -2.78 -32.06
C HIS A 470 14.59 -3.25 -32.15
N VAL A 471 15.54 -2.33 -32.37
CA VAL A 471 16.99 -2.62 -32.44
C VAL A 471 17.50 -3.38 -31.21
N LEU A 472 17.00 -3.03 -30.02
CA LEU A 472 17.39 -3.69 -28.76
C LEU A 472 16.79 -5.10 -28.64
N HIS A 473 15.59 -5.33 -29.18
CA HIS A 473 14.96 -6.67 -29.23
C HIS A 473 15.61 -7.57 -30.28
N GLU A 474 15.99 -7.02 -31.43
CA GLU A 474 16.70 -7.73 -32.49
C GLU A 474 18.06 -8.22 -31.99
N GLN A 475 18.91 -7.32 -31.49
CA GLN A 475 20.22 -7.66 -30.90
C GLN A 475 20.11 -8.61 -29.69
N TYR A 476 19.05 -8.48 -28.88
CA TYR A 476 18.79 -9.41 -27.78
C TYR A 476 18.48 -10.82 -28.32
N LYS A 477 17.61 -10.96 -29.34
CA LYS A 477 17.27 -12.25 -29.95
C LYS A 477 18.46 -12.90 -30.67
N GLU A 478 19.26 -12.12 -31.39
CA GLU A 478 20.48 -12.61 -32.06
C GLU A 478 21.44 -13.24 -31.05
N LEU A 479 21.65 -12.58 -29.90
CA LEU A 479 22.50 -13.09 -28.83
C LEU A 479 21.85 -14.25 -28.06
N GLU A 480 20.53 -14.21 -27.83
CA GLU A 480 19.80 -15.31 -27.20
C GLU A 480 19.85 -16.59 -28.04
N GLN A 481 19.75 -16.48 -29.37
CA GLN A 481 19.96 -17.59 -30.31
C GLN A 481 21.43 -18.04 -30.34
N LYS A 482 22.38 -17.10 -30.43
CA LYS A 482 23.83 -17.40 -30.43
C LYS A 482 24.28 -18.18 -29.19
N TYR A 483 23.67 -17.90 -28.04
CA TYR A 483 23.99 -18.51 -26.74
C TYR A 483 22.89 -19.50 -26.28
N ALA A 484 22.08 -20.04 -27.21
CA ALA A 484 21.01 -21.01 -26.92
C ALA A 484 21.52 -22.42 -26.61
N ASP A 485 22.74 -22.75 -27.04
CA ASP A 485 23.45 -24.01 -26.76
C ASP A 485 23.91 -24.15 -25.28
N GLY A 486 23.72 -23.11 -24.47
CA GLY A 486 24.18 -23.06 -23.08
C GLY A 486 25.61 -22.54 -22.90
N SER A 487 26.35 -22.24 -23.98
CA SER A 487 27.74 -21.76 -23.94
C SER A 487 27.94 -20.53 -23.05
N LEU A 488 29.18 -20.32 -22.60
CA LEU A 488 29.51 -19.23 -21.69
C LEU A 488 29.38 -17.87 -22.40
N ILE A 489 28.54 -17.00 -21.84
CA ILE A 489 28.41 -15.61 -22.29
C ILE A 489 29.56 -14.82 -21.64
N PRO A 490 30.49 -14.21 -22.41
CA PRO A 490 31.61 -13.47 -21.85
C PRO A 490 31.16 -12.09 -21.33
N LYS A 491 31.79 -11.59 -20.25
CA LYS A 491 31.56 -10.22 -19.79
C LYS A 491 32.01 -9.18 -20.84
N PRO A 492 31.24 -8.12 -21.08
CA PRO A 492 31.71 -6.97 -21.86
C PRO A 492 32.88 -6.25 -21.19
N LYS A 493 33.92 -5.87 -21.96
CA LYS A 493 35.03 -5.02 -21.46
C LYS A 493 34.57 -3.66 -20.92
N ASN A 494 33.44 -3.15 -21.42
CA ASN A 494 32.79 -1.93 -20.95
C ASN A 494 31.83 -2.18 -19.77
N TRP A 495 31.88 -3.32 -19.08
CA TRP A 495 31.01 -3.65 -17.96
C TRP A 495 31.79 -4.24 -16.78
N GLY A 496 31.45 -3.82 -15.57
CA GLY A 496 32.03 -4.34 -14.32
C GLY A 496 31.57 -3.55 -13.09
N GLY A 497 32.28 -3.72 -11.98
CA GLY A 497 31.94 -3.09 -10.70
C GLY A 497 32.71 -1.81 -10.40
N PHE A 498 32.06 -0.89 -9.67
CA PHE A 498 32.70 0.19 -8.94
C PHE A 498 32.52 -0.02 -7.43
N ARG A 499 33.53 0.41 -6.67
CA ARG A 499 33.55 0.46 -5.20
C ARG A 499 33.73 1.91 -4.76
N LEU A 500 32.80 2.43 -3.95
CA LEU A 500 32.93 3.70 -3.24
C LEU A 500 33.55 3.42 -1.86
N THR A 501 34.74 3.97 -1.62
CA THR A 501 35.40 3.97 -0.31
C THR A 501 35.02 5.28 0.42
N PRO A 502 34.25 5.22 1.51
CA PRO A 502 33.70 6.41 2.16
C PRO A 502 34.75 7.31 2.83
N HIS A 503 34.50 8.62 2.80
CA HIS A 503 35.11 9.61 3.69
C HIS A 503 34.07 10.42 4.48
N LEU A 504 32.77 10.17 4.26
CA LEU A 504 31.67 10.74 5.04
C LEU A 504 30.49 9.78 5.02
N PHE A 505 29.80 9.67 6.16
CA PHE A 505 28.42 9.18 6.23
C PHE A 505 27.54 10.24 6.90
N GLU A 506 26.27 10.30 6.51
CA GLU A 506 25.23 11.04 7.24
C GLU A 506 24.02 10.11 7.42
N PHE A 507 23.62 9.91 8.67
CA PHE A 507 22.40 9.19 9.06
C PHE A 507 21.34 10.20 9.48
N TRP A 508 20.18 10.16 8.83
CA TRP A 508 19.05 11.06 9.05
C TRP A 508 17.82 10.23 9.42
N GLN A 509 17.12 10.62 10.48
CA GLN A 509 15.86 10.03 10.95
C GLN A 509 14.78 11.12 10.99
N GLY A 510 13.63 10.83 10.38
CA GLY A 510 12.47 11.71 10.40
C GLY A 510 11.95 11.92 11.83
N GLN A 511 11.46 13.11 12.13
CA GLN A 511 10.93 13.47 13.44
C GLN A 511 9.74 14.43 13.33
N GLN A 512 8.98 14.54 14.42
CA GLN A 512 7.93 15.54 14.55
C GLN A 512 8.48 16.96 14.40
N SER A 513 7.65 17.91 13.98
CA SER A 513 7.96 19.35 13.83
C SER A 513 9.07 19.77 12.85
N ARG A 514 9.75 18.83 12.16
CA ARG A 514 10.98 19.01 11.33
C ARG A 514 12.29 19.11 12.11
N LEU A 515 12.30 18.84 13.43
CA LEU A 515 13.54 18.75 14.20
C LEU A 515 14.17 17.35 14.01
N HIS A 516 14.60 17.07 12.79
CA HIS A 516 15.17 15.80 12.36
C HIS A 516 16.50 15.48 13.03
N ASP A 517 16.68 14.23 13.46
CA ASP A 517 17.96 13.77 13.96
C ASP A 517 18.93 13.54 12.79
N ARG A 518 20.12 14.12 12.88
CA ARG A 518 21.15 14.06 11.83
C ARG A 518 22.52 13.83 12.46
N LEU A 519 23.07 12.64 12.28
CA LEU A 519 24.40 12.27 12.77
C LEU A 519 25.36 12.05 11.59
N ARG A 520 26.38 12.89 11.52
CA ARG A 520 27.49 12.80 10.56
C ARG A 520 28.65 12.02 11.15
N TYR A 521 29.23 11.13 10.36
CA TYR A 521 30.49 10.46 10.66
C TYR A 521 31.57 10.95 9.70
N VAL A 522 32.70 11.41 10.23
CA VAL A 522 33.91 11.78 9.46
C VAL A 522 35.15 11.07 9.99
N PRO A 523 36.13 10.71 9.13
CA PRO A 523 37.41 10.15 9.57
C PRO A 523 38.16 11.11 10.48
N HIS A 524 38.75 10.58 11.53
CA HIS A 524 39.53 11.35 12.50
C HIS A 524 40.73 10.50 12.94
N GLU A 525 41.93 11.07 12.87
CA GLU A 525 43.16 10.39 13.28
C GLU A 525 43.54 10.79 14.71
N ILE A 526 43.64 9.80 15.60
CA ILE A 526 44.12 9.94 16.99
C ILE A 526 45.23 8.90 17.18
N ASP A 527 46.41 9.35 17.62
CA ASP A 527 47.59 8.50 17.90
C ASP A 527 47.95 7.51 16.76
N GLY A 528 47.76 7.95 15.51
CA GLY A 528 47.99 7.15 14.29
C GLY A 528 46.87 6.15 13.95
N GLN A 529 45.82 6.06 14.75
CA GLN A 529 44.64 5.23 14.49
C GLN A 529 43.55 6.03 13.77
N LYS A 530 43.00 5.46 12.69
CA LYS A 530 41.83 6.01 11.99
C LYS A 530 40.55 5.60 12.70
N LEU A 531 39.96 6.54 13.41
CA LEU A 531 38.65 6.43 14.04
C LEU A 531 37.60 7.22 13.24
N TRP A 532 36.34 7.11 13.63
CA TRP A 532 35.26 7.94 13.11
C TRP A 532 34.78 8.88 14.22
N LYS A 533 34.76 10.18 13.93
CA LYS A 533 34.15 11.19 14.80
C LYS A 533 32.66 11.32 14.43
N ILE A 534 31.80 11.21 15.43
CA ILE A 534 30.35 11.45 15.30
C ILE A 534 30.07 12.93 15.62
N GLU A 535 29.23 13.56 14.81
CA GLU A 535 28.85 14.97 14.95
C GLU A 535 27.37 15.16 14.62
N ARG A 536 26.60 15.78 15.51
CA ARG A 536 25.22 16.17 15.22
C ARG A 536 25.17 17.39 14.31
N LEU A 537 24.33 17.32 13.28
CA LEU A 537 24.01 18.43 12.39
C LEU A 537 22.68 19.07 12.79
N ALA A 538 22.49 20.35 12.47
CA ALA A 538 21.18 20.96 12.49
C ALA A 538 20.30 20.36 11.36
N PRO A 539 18.97 20.22 11.57
CA PRO A 539 18.03 19.69 10.58
C PRO A 539 18.00 20.51 9.28
#